data_AF-A0A9P8BMF6-F1
#
_entry.id   AF-A0A9P8BMF6-F1
#
_cell.length_a   1.000
_cell.length_b   1.000
_cell.length_c   1.000
_cell.angle_alpha   90.00
_cell.angle_beta   90.00
_cell.angle_gamma   90.00
#
_symmetry.space_group_name_H-M   'P 1'
#
loop_
_entity.id
_entity.type
_entity.pdbx_description
1 polymer ?
#
loop_
_entity_poly.entity_id
_entity_poly.type
_entity_poly.pdbx_seq_one_letter_code
_entity_poly.pdbx_strand_id
1 'polypeptide(L)'
;MSRTVSKLPPGANRILFVKNLSYNITGDDLYDLFGRYGSLRQVRIGNEAKTKGTAFVVFEDVMDAKNALDHLNGFHLQERYIVVLFHMASRQDAIAQKAEIAKREEELAKLKAQHNIRDDE
;
A
#
# COMPACT_ATOMS: atom_id res chain seq x y z
N MET A 1 -16.84 -31.49 3.41
CA MET A 1 -15.71 -31.08 2.54
C MET A 1 -14.93 -30.01 3.27
N SER A 2 -13.82 -30.39 3.90
CA SER A 2 -12.99 -29.50 4.74
C SER A 2 -12.30 -28.49 3.84
N ARG A 3 -12.65 -27.20 3.95
CA ARG A 3 -11.86 -26.12 3.37
C ARG A 3 -10.52 -26.14 4.11
N THR A 4 -9.47 -26.63 3.45
CA THR A 4 -8.10 -26.47 3.91
C THR A 4 -7.85 -24.99 4.17
N VAL A 5 -7.69 -24.63 5.44
CA VAL A 5 -7.37 -23.27 5.84
C VAL A 5 -5.91 -23.03 5.44
N SER A 6 -5.70 -22.55 4.22
CA SER A 6 -4.37 -22.18 3.72
C SER A 6 -3.80 -21.12 4.65
N LYS A 7 -2.82 -21.50 5.47
CA LYS A 7 -2.18 -20.60 6.44
C LYS A 7 -1.54 -19.45 5.67
N LEU A 8 -2.06 -18.23 5.84
CA LEU A 8 -1.53 -17.02 5.20
C LEU A 8 -0.12 -16.74 5.73
N PRO A 9 0.82 -16.28 4.88
CA PRO A 9 2.15 -15.91 5.32
C PRO A 9 2.09 -14.73 6.30
N PRO A 10 3.01 -14.65 7.28
CA PRO A 10 3.12 -13.50 8.16
C PRO A 10 3.44 -12.26 7.31
N GLY A 11 2.53 -11.27 7.33
CA GLY A 11 2.61 -10.08 6.47
C GLY A 11 1.66 -10.08 5.26
N ALA A 12 0.84 -11.12 5.09
CA ALA A 12 -0.25 -11.10 4.12
C ALA A 12 -1.21 -9.93 4.39
N ASN A 13 -1.59 -9.23 3.34
CA ASN A 13 -2.49 -8.09 3.40
C ASN A 13 -3.46 -8.14 2.22
N ARG A 14 -4.67 -7.61 2.41
CA ARG A 14 -5.67 -7.43 1.33
C ARG A 14 -5.23 -6.41 0.29
N ILE A 15 -4.29 -5.54 0.67
CA ILE A 15 -3.76 -4.50 -0.17
C ILE A 15 -2.46 -5.00 -0.81
N LEU A 16 -2.41 -4.95 -2.13
CA LEU A 16 -1.22 -5.20 -2.93
C LEU A 16 -0.63 -3.88 -3.41
N PHE A 17 0.70 -3.79 -3.37
CA PHE A 17 1.48 -2.72 -3.96
C PHE A 17 2.11 -3.22 -5.26
N VAL A 18 1.78 -2.55 -6.36
CA VAL A 18 2.25 -2.89 -7.70
C VAL A 18 3.28 -1.84 -8.12
N LYS A 19 4.43 -2.31 -8.60
CA LYS A 19 5.53 -1.47 -9.10
C LYS A 19 5.87 -1.83 -10.54
N ASN A 20 6.63 -0.93 -11.18
CA ASN A 20 7.12 -1.08 -12.55
C ASN A 20 5.99 -1.14 -13.59
N LEU A 21 4.87 -0.47 -13.30
CA LEU A 21 3.79 -0.32 -14.28
C LEU A 21 4.23 0.60 -15.42
N SER A 22 3.67 0.36 -16.60
CA SER A 22 3.77 1.32 -17.70
C SER A 22 3.10 2.64 -17.32
N TYR A 23 3.60 3.74 -17.85
CA TYR A 23 3.03 5.06 -17.62
C TYR A 23 1.71 5.29 -18.34
N ASN A 24 1.36 4.40 -19.26
CA ASN A 24 0.11 4.42 -20.02
C ASN A 24 -0.94 3.47 -19.45
N ILE A 25 -0.66 2.78 -18.34
CA ILE A 25 -1.64 1.88 -17.72
C ILE A 25 -2.81 2.69 -17.15
N THR A 26 -4.03 2.19 -17.33
CA THR A 26 -5.24 2.79 -16.77
C THR A 26 -5.74 2.02 -15.56
N GLY A 27 -6.67 2.63 -14.81
CA GLY A 27 -7.33 1.98 -13.69
C GLY A 27 -8.12 0.75 -14.13
N ASP A 28 -8.78 0.86 -15.29
CA ASP A 28 -9.58 -0.20 -15.89
C ASP A 28 -8.73 -1.42 -16.25
N ASP A 29 -7.53 -1.22 -16.82
CA ASP A 29 -6.60 -2.32 -17.12
C ASP A 29 -6.21 -3.12 -15.86
N LEU A 30 -6.00 -2.41 -14.74
CA LEU A 30 -5.69 -3.05 -13.47
C LEU A 30 -6.92 -3.74 -12.88
N TYR A 31 -8.11 -3.17 -13.03
CA TYR A 31 -9.36 -3.82 -12.62
C TYR A 31 -9.58 -5.13 -13.39
N ASP A 32 -9.37 -5.13 -14.70
CA ASP A 32 -9.53 -6.32 -15.55
C ASP A 32 -8.47 -7.39 -15.30
N LEU A 33 -7.23 -6.99 -14.99
CA LEU A 33 -6.14 -7.91 -14.70
C LEU A 33 -6.29 -8.56 -13.32
N PHE A 34 -6.49 -7.74 -12.27
CA PHE A 34 -6.55 -8.21 -10.89
C PHE A 34 -7.93 -8.79 -10.52
N GLY A 35 -9.00 -8.33 -11.18
CA GLY A 35 -10.36 -8.82 -10.96
C GLY A 35 -10.58 -10.29 -11.31
N ARG A 36 -9.70 -10.89 -12.12
CA ARG A 36 -9.72 -12.34 -12.43
C ARG A 36 -9.39 -13.22 -11.23
N TYR A 37 -8.72 -12.65 -10.22
CA TYR A 37 -8.27 -13.39 -9.05
C TYR A 37 -9.18 -13.19 -7.83
N GLY A 38 -10.09 -12.22 -7.87
CA GLY A 38 -11.04 -11.95 -6.80
C GLY A 38 -11.70 -10.58 -6.90
N SER A 39 -12.62 -10.29 -5.98
CA SER A 39 -13.35 -9.03 -5.95
C SER A 39 -12.47 -7.88 -5.45
N LEU A 40 -12.38 -6.84 -6.28
CA LEU A 40 -11.62 -5.62 -5.98
C LEU A 40 -12.51 -4.60 -5.29
N ARG A 41 -12.05 -4.13 -4.12
CA ARG A 41 -12.66 -3.03 -3.38
C ARG A 41 -12.27 -1.68 -3.97
N GLN A 42 -10.99 -1.51 -4.31
CA GLN A 42 -10.46 -0.24 -4.80
C GLN A 42 -9.14 -0.42 -5.55
N VAL A 43 -8.95 0.33 -6.63
CA VAL A 43 -7.65 0.50 -7.30
C VAL A 43 -7.25 1.97 -7.24
N ARG A 44 -5.98 2.25 -6.89
CA ARG A 44 -5.41 3.60 -6.87
C ARG A 44 -4.10 3.62 -7.63
N ILE A 45 -4.00 4.46 -8.66
CA ILE A 45 -2.76 4.64 -9.43
C ILE A 45 -2.03 5.89 -8.94
N GLY A 46 -0.72 5.80 -8.80
CA GLY A 46 0.13 6.95 -8.50
C GLY A 46 0.20 7.92 -9.68
N ASN A 47 -0.25 9.15 -9.48
CA ASN A 47 -0.30 10.20 -10.49
C ASN A 47 0.86 11.21 -10.39
N GLU A 48 1.52 11.31 -9.24
CA GLU A 48 2.66 12.22 -9.03
C GLU A 48 3.95 11.67 -9.66
N ALA A 49 4.87 12.55 -10.06
CA ALA A 49 6.15 12.17 -10.66
C ALA A 49 6.95 11.14 -9.82
N LYS A 50 6.83 11.20 -8.49
CA LYS A 50 7.49 10.27 -7.56
C LYS A 50 6.78 8.91 -7.45
N THR A 51 5.48 8.86 -7.74
CA THR A 51 4.62 7.66 -7.59
C THR A 51 4.19 7.06 -8.92
N LYS A 52 4.52 7.72 -10.04
CA LYS A 52 4.15 7.28 -11.38
C LYS A 52 4.73 5.89 -11.66
N GLY A 53 3.90 5.00 -12.24
CA GLY A 53 4.29 3.60 -12.45
C GLY A 53 4.15 2.72 -11.20
N THR A 54 3.45 3.21 -10.17
CA THR A 54 3.03 2.40 -9.02
C THR A 54 1.52 2.45 -8.84
N ALA A 55 0.95 1.40 -8.25
CA ALA A 55 -0.46 1.34 -7.91
C ALA A 55 -0.69 0.56 -6.61
N PHE A 56 -1.81 0.85 -5.96
CA PHE A 56 -2.36 0.07 -4.87
C PHE A 56 -3.65 -0.60 -5.33
N VAL A 57 -3.74 -1.91 -5.12
CA VAL A 57 -4.91 -2.72 -5.43
C VAL A 57 -5.43 -3.30 -4.12
N VAL A 58 -6.68 -3.01 -3.80
CA VAL A 58 -7.33 -3.46 -2.57
C VAL A 58 -8.35 -4.53 -2.92
N PHE A 59 -8.13 -5.74 -2.45
CA PHE A 59 -9.09 -6.83 -2.53
C PHE A 59 -10.05 -6.80 -1.34
N GLU A 60 -11.23 -7.40 -1.51
CA GLU A 60 -12.14 -7.65 -0.38
C GLU A 60 -11.59 -8.76 0.53
N ASP A 61 -11.01 -9.81 -0.04
CA ASP A 61 -10.43 -10.96 0.68
C ASP A 61 -8.88 -10.99 0.58
N VAL A 62 -8.24 -11.45 1.65
CA VAL A 62 -6.77 -11.56 1.74
C VAL A 62 -6.23 -12.78 0.98
N MET A 63 -7.02 -13.83 0.86
CA MET A 63 -6.69 -15.03 0.08
C MET A 63 -6.65 -14.69 -1.42
N ASP A 64 -7.58 -13.88 -1.90
CA ASP A 64 -7.61 -13.41 -3.28
C ASP A 64 -6.38 -12.55 -3.60
N ALA A 65 -6.01 -11.66 -2.67
CA ALA A 65 -4.79 -10.86 -2.79
C ALA A 65 -3.53 -11.75 -2.84
N LYS A 66 -3.47 -12.80 -2.01
CA LYS A 66 -2.37 -13.77 -2.07
C LYS A 66 -2.33 -14.49 -3.42
N ASN A 67 -3.48 -14.96 -3.89
CA ASN A 67 -3.58 -15.66 -5.17
C ASN A 67 -3.12 -14.76 -6.33
N ALA A 68 -3.57 -13.50 -6.35
CA ALA A 68 -3.14 -12.52 -7.33
C ALA A 68 -1.62 -12.27 -7.26
N LEU A 69 -1.04 -12.14 -6.07
CA LEU A 69 0.39 -11.94 -5.89
C LEU A 69 1.21 -13.11 -6.45
N ASP A 70 0.81 -14.34 -6.15
CA ASP A 70 1.54 -15.55 -6.57
C ASP A 70 1.60 -15.69 -8.10
N HIS A 71 0.57 -15.21 -8.82
CA HIS A 71 0.47 -15.33 -10.28
C HIS A 71 0.90 -14.08 -11.05
N LEU A 72 0.72 -12.89 -10.49
CA LEU A 72 0.98 -11.62 -11.18
C LEU A 72 2.35 -11.03 -10.88
N ASN A 73 3.05 -11.51 -9.86
CA ASN A 73 4.41 -11.07 -9.62
C ASN A 73 5.34 -11.54 -10.75
N GLY A 74 5.94 -10.59 -11.48
CA GLY A 74 6.73 -10.87 -12.68
C GLY A 74 5.88 -11.07 -13.93
N PHE A 75 4.62 -10.62 -13.96
CA PHE A 75 3.77 -10.70 -15.15
C PHE A 75 4.17 -9.65 -16.20
N HIS A 76 4.20 -10.05 -17.48
CA HIS A 76 4.53 -9.16 -18.58
C HIS A 76 3.30 -8.34 -19.01
N LEU A 77 3.33 -7.04 -18.76
CA LEU A 77 2.25 -6.09 -19.05
C LEU A 77 2.82 -4.85 -19.74
N GLN A 78 2.34 -4.56 -20.95
CA GLN A 78 2.74 -3.38 -21.74
C GLN A 78 4.27 -3.18 -21.79
N GLU A 79 4.99 -4.22 -22.22
CA GLU A 79 6.46 -4.25 -22.37
C GLU A 79 7.27 -4.17 -21.07
N ARG A 80 6.61 -4.30 -19.91
CA ARG A 80 7.27 -4.30 -18.60
C ARG A 80 6.84 -5.50 -17.77
N TYR A 81 7.76 -5.98 -16.94
CA TYR A 81 7.46 -7.00 -15.93
C TYR A 81 7.04 -6.31 -14.65
N ILE A 82 5.78 -6.49 -14.24
CA ILE A 82 5.26 -5.85 -13.04
C ILE A 82 5.75 -6.58 -11.80
N VAL A 83 5.94 -5.84 -10.71
CA VAL A 83 6.32 -6.40 -9.41
C VAL A 83 5.15 -6.21 -8.47
N VAL A 84 4.68 -7.30 -7.85
CA VAL A 84 3.53 -7.29 -6.95
C VAL A 84 4.00 -7.69 -5.55
N LEU A 85 3.69 -6.87 -4.57
CA LEU A 85 4.12 -7.05 -3.17
C LEU A 85 2.92 -6.87 -2.24
N PHE A 86 2.91 -7.56 -1.10
CA PHE A 86 1.98 -7.20 -0.03
C PHE A 86 2.27 -5.80 0.48
N HIS A 87 1.21 -5.04 0.72
CA HIS A 87 1.34 -3.75 1.36
C HIS A 87 1.77 -3.90 2.82
N MET A 88 2.95 -3.37 3.15
CA MET A 88 3.46 -3.34 4.51
C MET A 88 2.87 -2.13 5.26
N ALA A 89 1.76 -2.36 5.96
CA ALA A 89 1.11 -1.34 6.80
C ALA A 89 2.10 -0.73 7.81
N SER A 90 2.97 -1.56 8.42
CA SER A 90 3.96 -1.09 9.41
C SER A 90 4.91 -0.02 8.90
N ARG A 91 5.24 0.01 7.60
CA ARG A 91 6.11 1.06 7.05
C ARG A 91 5.33 2.35 6.81
N GLN A 92 4.11 2.25 6.30
CA GLN A 92 3.25 3.41 6.06
C GLN A 92 2.80 4.05 7.39
N ASP A 93 2.35 3.22 8.34
CA ASP A 93 1.92 3.63 9.68
C ASP A 93 3.10 4.22 10.47
N ALA A 94 4.30 3.64 10.38
CA ALA A 94 5.49 4.21 11.01
C ALA A 94 5.89 5.57 10.41
N ILE A 95 5.75 5.75 9.08
CA ILE A 95 6.01 7.05 8.43
C ILE A 95 4.95 8.07 8.84
N ALA A 96 3.66 7.69 8.87
CA ALA A 96 2.57 8.54 9.29
C ALA A 96 2.69 8.95 10.78
N GLN A 97 2.99 7.99 11.66
CA GLN A 97 3.24 8.25 13.08
C GLN A 97 4.44 9.18 13.29
N LYS A 98 5.55 8.98 12.56
CA LYS A 98 6.71 9.90 12.62
C LYS A 98 6.34 11.33 12.23
N ALA A 99 5.56 11.48 11.16
CA ALA A 99 5.12 12.79 10.69
C ALA A 99 4.20 13.48 11.71
N GLU A 100 3.33 12.72 12.38
CA GLU A 100 2.40 13.26 13.38
C GLU A 100 3.09 13.63 14.70
N ILE A 101 4.07 12.83 15.15
CA ILE A 101 4.91 13.13 16.32
C ILE A 101 5.70 14.43 16.07
N ALA A 102 6.35 14.55 14.90
CA ALA A 102 7.12 15.75 14.56
C ALA A 102 6.25 17.02 14.57
N LYS A 103 5.00 16.93 14.10
CA LYS A 103 4.07 18.05 14.08
C LYS A 103 3.62 18.46 15.50
N ARG A 104 3.37 17.47 16.38
CA ARG A 104 3.03 17.71 17.79
C ARG A 104 4.19 18.29 18.59
N GLU A 105 5.42 17.84 18.34
CA GLU A 105 6.62 18.41 18.97
C GLU A 105 6.79 19.89 18.59
N GLU A 106 6.55 20.25 17.32
CA GLU A 106 6.62 21.64 16.87
C GLU A 106 5.51 22.52 17.48
N GLU A 107 4.28 22.00 17.57
CA GLU A 107 3.19 22.69 18.26
C GLU A 107 3.47 22.84 19.76
N LEU A 108 3.99 21.80 20.42
CA LEU A 108 4.36 21.84 21.83
C LEU A 108 5.48 22.85 22.07
N ALA A 109 6.49 22.92 21.21
CA ALA A 109 7.55 23.91 21.29
C ALA A 109 7.02 25.34 21.15
N LYS A 110 6.07 25.57 20.22
CA LYS A 110 5.39 26.87 20.07
C LYS A 110 4.55 27.23 21.29
N LEU A 111 3.78 26.29 21.85
CA LEU A 111 3.00 26.51 23.06
C LEU A 111 3.89 26.77 24.28
N LYS A 112 4.98 26.02 24.45
CA LYS A 112 5.94 26.21 25.56
C LYS A 112 6.61 27.58 25.49
N ALA A 113 6.99 28.03 24.29
CA ALA A 113 7.52 29.38 24.07
C ALA A 113 6.47 30.48 24.32
N GLN A 114 5.22 30.23 23.93
CA GLN A 114 4.12 31.19 24.12
C GLN A 114 3.69 31.32 25.59
N HIS A 115 3.81 30.25 26.38
CA HIS A 115 3.42 30.24 27.80
C HIS A 115 4.59 30.42 28.78
N ASN A 116 5.81 30.75 28.30
CA ASN A 116 7.00 30.96 29.11
C ASN A 116 7.26 29.83 30.12
N ILE A 117 6.95 28.59 29.71
CA ILE A 117 7.10 27.39 30.56
C ILE A 117 8.55 26.92 30.40
N ARG A 118 9.35 27.12 31.44
CA ARG A 118 10.70 26.56 31.52
C ARG A 118 10.57 25.10 31.98
N ASP A 119 11.12 24.18 31.20
CA ASP A 119 11.29 22.79 31.62
C ASP A 119 12.41 22.77 32.68
N ASP A 120 12.09 23.13 33.92
CA ASP A 120 12.97 22.86 35.06
C ASP A 120 12.82 21.36 35.44
N GLU A 121 13.96 20.66 35.53
CA GLU A 121 14.14 19.20 35.70
C GLU A 121 13.28 18.51 36.78
#